data_AF-A0A7W4ZAC5-F1
#
_entry.id   AF-A0A7W4ZAC5-F1
#
_cell.length_a   1.000
_cell.length_b   1.000
_cell.length_c   1.000
_cell.angle_alpha   90.00
_cell.angle_beta   90.00
_cell.angle_gamma   90.00
#
_symmetry.space_group_name_H-M   'P 1'
#
loop_
_entity.id
_entity.type
_entity.pdbx_description
1 polymer ?
#
loop_
_entity_poly.entity_id
_entity_poly.type
_entity_poly.pdbx_seq_one_letter_code
_entity_poly.pdbx_strand_id
1 'polypeptide(L)'
;MVKDLARDLSAHWFGLAIAMQKLGYLRGEYLEMLEQAYLRVPREREIAWWYAHELYLDRDAESFAFVARPLLMQTSGQKFREQLQSMLVDLPADGVRQAERAGDTLGGTFTKYRNYSAYKALALAFDYKGAYALGYVFDSPDQDAANDRALEVCEARRAEFSVETPCRVYAEGDRVVGGADASGRRL
;
A
#
# COMPACT_ATOMS: atom_id res chain seq x y z
N MET A 1 -9.21 -22.99 25.63
CA MET A 1 -8.49 -24.06 24.91
C MET A 1 -8.71 -24.02 23.40
N VAL A 2 -9.90 -24.36 22.86
CA VAL A 2 -10.10 -24.40 21.38
C VAL A 2 -10.01 -23.00 20.73
N LYS A 3 -10.52 -21.96 21.40
CA LYS A 3 -10.42 -20.56 20.93
C LYS A 3 -8.97 -20.04 20.89
N ASP A 4 -8.14 -20.50 21.81
CA ASP A 4 -6.75 -20.06 21.93
C ASP A 4 -5.90 -20.69 20.82
N LEU A 5 -6.12 -21.98 20.53
CA LEU A 5 -5.47 -22.67 19.42
C LEU A 5 -5.82 -22.08 18.05
N ALA A 6 -7.10 -21.72 17.84
CA ALA A 6 -7.53 -21.07 16.60
C ALA A 6 -6.87 -19.69 16.42
N ARG A 7 -6.72 -18.93 17.51
CA ARG A 7 -6.06 -17.62 17.51
C ARG A 7 -4.57 -17.73 17.26
N ASP A 8 -3.88 -18.68 17.88
CA ASP A 8 -2.44 -18.89 17.70
C ASP A 8 -2.11 -19.35 16.27
N LEU A 9 -2.92 -20.26 15.72
CA LEU A 9 -2.79 -20.71 14.33
C LEU A 9 -3.06 -19.58 13.34
N SER A 10 -4.07 -18.74 13.57
CA SER A 10 -4.34 -17.56 12.75
C SER A 10 -3.24 -16.52 12.80
N ALA A 11 -2.66 -16.27 13.97
CA ALA A 11 -1.52 -15.37 14.10
C ALA A 11 -0.30 -15.87 13.32
N HIS A 12 -0.10 -17.20 13.27
CA HIS A 12 0.93 -17.82 12.44
C HIS A 12 0.68 -17.59 10.94
N TRP A 13 -0.52 -17.88 10.44
CA TRP A 13 -0.87 -17.66 9.02
C TRP A 13 -0.78 -16.20 8.61
N PHE A 14 -1.25 -15.30 9.48
CA PHE A 14 -1.13 -13.86 9.25
C PHE A 14 0.34 -13.43 9.20
N GLY A 15 1.14 -13.84 10.18
CA GLY A 15 2.58 -13.55 10.20
C GLY A 15 3.31 -14.06 8.95
N LEU A 16 2.94 -15.26 8.47
CA LEU A 16 3.48 -15.82 7.23
C LEU A 16 3.10 -14.98 6.00
N ALA A 17 1.82 -14.60 5.86
CA ALA A 17 1.36 -13.76 4.76
C ALA A 17 2.13 -12.43 4.70
N ILE A 18 2.30 -11.75 5.83
CA ILE A 18 3.04 -10.49 5.92
C ILE A 18 4.52 -10.68 5.59
N ALA A 19 5.14 -11.76 6.05
CA ALA A 19 6.53 -12.07 5.72
C ALA A 19 6.71 -12.31 4.22
N MET A 20 5.83 -13.10 3.61
CA MET A 20 5.85 -13.38 2.16
C MET A 20 5.68 -12.09 1.35
N GLN A 21 4.74 -11.23 1.70
CA GLN A 21 4.57 -9.94 1.03
C GLN A 21 5.84 -9.08 1.11
N LYS A 22 6.45 -8.96 2.31
CA LYS A 22 7.68 -8.18 2.50
C LYS A 22 8.88 -8.73 1.75
N LEU A 23 8.92 -10.05 1.53
CA LEU A 23 9.96 -10.73 0.76
C LEU A 23 9.68 -10.71 -0.75
N GLY A 24 8.58 -10.10 -1.20
CA GLY A 24 8.26 -9.93 -2.62
C GLY A 24 7.72 -11.18 -3.30
N TYR A 25 7.11 -12.10 -2.55
CA TYR A 25 6.39 -13.25 -3.11
C TYR A 25 5.20 -12.80 -3.95
N LEU A 26 4.72 -13.68 -4.83
CA LEU A 26 3.58 -13.37 -5.69
C LEU A 26 2.34 -13.14 -4.85
N ARG A 27 1.51 -12.18 -5.27
CA ARG A 27 0.32 -11.77 -4.52
C ARG A 27 -0.64 -12.92 -4.20
N GLY A 28 -0.90 -13.79 -5.18
CA GLY A 28 -1.76 -14.96 -4.96
C GLY A 28 -1.25 -15.87 -3.83
N GLU A 29 0.06 -16.03 -3.69
CA GLU A 29 0.66 -16.94 -2.71
C GLU A 29 0.47 -16.44 -1.28
N TYR A 30 0.70 -15.15 -1.02
CA TYR A 30 0.48 -14.60 0.33
C TYR A 30 -0.99 -14.35 0.63
N LEU A 31 -1.82 -14.07 -0.40
CA LEU A 31 -3.25 -13.83 -0.24
C LEU A 31 -3.99 -15.08 0.24
N GLU A 32 -3.61 -16.25 -0.25
CA GLU A 32 -4.15 -17.53 0.24
C GLU A 32 -3.90 -17.69 1.75
N MET A 33 -2.69 -17.38 2.22
CA MET A 33 -2.35 -17.46 3.64
C MET A 33 -3.16 -16.46 4.48
N LEU A 34 -3.37 -15.26 3.95
CA LEU A 34 -4.16 -14.21 4.58
C LEU A 34 -5.66 -14.58 4.66
N GLU A 35 -6.21 -15.17 3.62
CA GLU A 35 -7.57 -15.73 3.62
C GLU A 35 -7.71 -16.83 4.68
N GLN A 36 -6.75 -17.77 4.73
CA GLN A 36 -6.74 -18.83 5.74
C GLN A 36 -6.68 -18.26 7.17
N ALA A 37 -5.92 -17.19 7.40
CA ALA A 37 -5.92 -16.50 8.68
C ALA A 37 -7.30 -15.92 9.02
N TYR A 38 -7.94 -15.24 8.05
CA TYR A 38 -9.26 -14.61 8.21
C TYR A 38 -10.36 -15.62 8.52
N LEU A 39 -10.47 -16.72 7.75
CA LEU A 39 -11.53 -17.72 7.92
C LEU A 39 -11.55 -18.35 9.31
N ARG A 40 -10.41 -18.40 9.99
CA ARG A 40 -10.27 -18.94 11.35
C ARG A 40 -10.64 -17.93 12.44
N VAL A 41 -10.39 -16.64 12.22
CA VAL A 41 -10.68 -15.55 13.18
C VAL A 41 -11.27 -14.31 12.50
N PRO A 42 -12.48 -14.37 11.90
CA PRO A 42 -13.03 -13.29 11.07
C PRO A 42 -13.37 -11.99 11.83
N ARG A 43 -13.24 -12.00 13.16
CA ARG A 43 -13.43 -10.83 14.04
C ARG A 43 -12.11 -10.23 14.54
N GLU A 44 -10.98 -10.81 14.17
CA GLU A 44 -9.68 -10.21 14.43
C GLU A 44 -9.52 -9.04 13.44
N ARG A 45 -9.38 -7.83 13.97
CA ARG A 45 -9.51 -6.59 13.19
C ARG A 45 -8.35 -6.37 12.24
N GLU A 46 -7.14 -6.71 12.65
CA GLU A 46 -5.94 -6.54 11.85
C GLU A 46 -5.95 -7.49 10.66
N ILE A 47 -6.29 -8.77 10.90
CA ILE A 47 -6.41 -9.78 9.83
C ILE A 47 -7.52 -9.41 8.85
N ALA A 48 -8.72 -9.07 9.37
CA ALA A 48 -9.85 -8.69 8.53
C ALA A 48 -9.56 -7.40 7.73
N TRP A 49 -8.85 -6.43 8.33
CA TRP A 49 -8.45 -5.21 7.63
C TRP A 49 -7.49 -5.50 6.47
N TRP A 50 -6.43 -6.25 6.73
CA TRP A 50 -5.46 -6.63 5.70
C TRP A 50 -6.12 -7.40 4.56
N TYR A 51 -6.96 -8.38 4.90
CA TYR A 51 -7.64 -9.17 3.88
C TYR A 51 -8.61 -8.32 3.06
N ALA A 52 -9.42 -7.48 3.70
CA ALA A 52 -10.29 -6.54 3.00
C ALA A 52 -9.50 -5.58 2.09
N HIS A 53 -8.36 -5.08 2.55
CA HIS A 53 -7.52 -4.20 1.74
C HIS A 53 -7.00 -4.91 0.48
N GLU A 54 -6.52 -6.15 0.60
CA GLU A 54 -6.10 -6.93 -0.57
C GLU A 54 -7.27 -7.17 -1.54
N LEU A 55 -8.45 -7.53 -1.05
CA LEU A 55 -9.65 -7.72 -1.89
C LEU A 55 -10.06 -6.42 -2.62
N TYR A 56 -9.95 -5.29 -1.93
CA TYR A 56 -10.20 -3.98 -2.52
C TYR A 56 -9.20 -3.66 -3.64
N LEU A 57 -7.91 -3.94 -3.44
CA LEU A 57 -6.88 -3.78 -4.48
C LEU A 57 -7.13 -4.70 -5.68
N ASP A 58 -7.71 -5.89 -5.46
CA ASP A 58 -8.13 -6.81 -6.53
C ASP A 58 -9.36 -6.33 -7.30
N ARG A 59 -10.05 -5.30 -6.77
CA ARG A 59 -11.39 -4.87 -7.21
C ARG A 59 -12.44 -5.97 -7.06
N ASP A 60 -12.25 -6.93 -6.14
CA ASP A 60 -13.25 -7.94 -5.80
C ASP A 60 -14.31 -7.34 -4.86
N ALA A 61 -15.32 -6.71 -5.46
CA ALA A 61 -16.38 -6.00 -4.75
C ALA A 61 -17.21 -6.91 -3.81
N GLU A 62 -17.48 -8.15 -4.22
CA GLU A 62 -18.32 -9.08 -3.46
C GLU A 62 -17.60 -9.55 -2.21
N SER A 63 -16.39 -10.11 -2.37
CA SER A 63 -15.59 -10.59 -1.26
C SER A 63 -15.19 -9.44 -0.35
N PHE A 64 -14.83 -8.28 -0.90
CA PHE A 64 -14.54 -7.09 -0.10
C PHE A 64 -15.73 -6.71 0.77
N ALA A 65 -16.93 -6.60 0.22
CA ALA A 65 -18.12 -6.23 0.97
C ALA A 65 -18.45 -7.25 2.07
N PHE A 66 -18.21 -8.54 1.83
CA PHE A 66 -18.38 -9.61 2.80
C PHE A 66 -17.49 -9.43 4.04
N VAL A 67 -16.22 -9.03 3.85
CA VAL A 67 -15.25 -8.82 4.93
C VAL A 67 -15.40 -7.44 5.59
N ALA A 68 -15.61 -6.39 4.78
CA ALA A 68 -15.63 -5.01 5.24
C ALA A 68 -16.86 -4.65 6.09
N ARG A 69 -18.05 -5.20 5.77
CA ARG A 69 -19.28 -4.89 6.51
C ARG A 69 -19.25 -5.32 7.98
N PRO A 70 -18.85 -6.57 8.34
CA PRO A 70 -18.65 -6.95 9.74
C PRO A 70 -17.58 -6.10 10.44
N LEU A 71 -16.50 -5.73 9.73
CA LEU A 71 -15.39 -4.95 10.28
C LEU A 71 -15.81 -3.50 10.62
N LEU A 72 -16.67 -2.90 9.79
CA LEU A 72 -17.32 -1.62 10.06
C LEU A 72 -18.16 -1.64 11.33
N MET A 73 -18.91 -2.73 11.57
CA MET A 73 -19.73 -2.87 12.78
C MET A 73 -18.88 -3.01 14.04
N GLN A 74 -17.69 -3.63 13.93
CA GLN A 74 -16.78 -3.87 15.05
C GLN A 74 -15.92 -2.66 15.43
N THR A 75 -15.80 -1.67 14.54
CA THR A 75 -14.85 -0.57 14.74
C THR A 75 -15.53 0.69 15.28
N SER A 76 -14.99 1.22 16.39
CA SER A 76 -15.41 2.47 17.02
C SER A 76 -14.66 3.71 16.52
N GLY A 77 -13.54 3.55 15.81
CA GLY A 77 -12.72 4.66 15.34
C GLY A 77 -13.31 5.35 14.11
N GLN A 78 -13.55 6.66 14.20
CA GLN A 78 -14.16 7.46 13.14
C GLN A 78 -13.40 7.38 11.80
N LYS A 79 -12.08 7.63 11.83
CA LYS A 79 -11.23 7.62 10.62
C LYS A 79 -11.24 6.27 9.88
N PHE A 80 -11.18 5.17 10.63
CA PHE A 80 -11.20 3.83 10.05
C PHE A 80 -12.55 3.49 9.42
N ARG A 81 -13.65 3.90 10.07
CA ARG A 81 -15.00 3.74 9.52
C ARG A 81 -15.19 4.55 8.24
N GLU A 82 -14.76 5.80 8.23
CA GLU A 82 -14.79 6.68 7.05
C GLU A 82 -14.00 6.06 5.89
N GLN A 83 -12.82 5.50 6.18
CA GLN A 83 -11.99 4.84 5.18
C GLN A 83 -12.67 3.60 4.58
N LEU A 84 -13.17 2.66 5.41
CA LEU A 84 -13.91 1.49 4.91
C LEU A 84 -15.18 1.87 4.14
N GLN A 85 -15.88 2.92 4.57
CA GLN A 85 -17.04 3.44 3.85
C GLN A 85 -16.66 4.00 2.48
N SER A 86 -15.56 4.75 2.39
CA SER A 86 -15.06 5.24 1.11
C SER A 86 -14.70 4.09 0.16
N MET A 87 -14.03 3.06 0.67
CA MET A 87 -13.68 1.87 -0.12
C MET A 87 -14.92 1.13 -0.66
N LEU A 88 -15.97 1.00 0.16
CA LEU A 88 -17.25 0.38 -0.26
C LEU A 88 -17.97 1.17 -1.35
N VAL A 89 -17.85 2.51 -1.33
CA VAL A 89 -18.44 3.38 -2.36
C VAL A 89 -17.63 3.34 -3.66
N ASP A 90 -16.31 3.19 -3.55
CA ASP A 90 -15.39 3.22 -4.69
C ASP A 90 -15.40 1.94 -5.55
N LEU A 91 -15.88 0.81 -5.01
CA LEU A 91 -16.08 -0.42 -5.78
C LEU A 91 -17.51 -0.46 -6.36
N PRO A 92 -17.71 -0.16 -7.67
CA PRO A 92 -19.02 -0.32 -8.30
C PRO A 92 -19.39 -1.81 -8.37
N ALA A 93 -20.71 -2.09 -8.31
CA ALA A 93 -21.26 -3.46 -8.37
C ALA A 93 -20.89 -4.21 -9.66
N ASP A 94 -20.50 -3.49 -10.71
CA ASP A 94 -20.08 -4.03 -12.00
C ASP A 94 -18.56 -3.89 -12.13
N GLY A 95 -17.85 -4.80 -11.46
CA GLY A 95 -16.40 -4.90 -11.49
C GLY A 95 -15.92 -5.15 -12.93
N VAL A 96 -15.34 -4.13 -13.55
CA VAL A 96 -14.24 -4.17 -14.52
C VAL A 96 -14.02 -2.73 -14.97
N ARG A 97 -12.89 -2.12 -14.57
CA ARG A 97 -12.13 -1.19 -15.42
C ARG A 97 -10.80 -0.76 -14.79
N GLN A 98 -9.74 -1.23 -15.45
CA GLN A 98 -8.44 -0.58 -15.65
C GLN A 98 -7.40 -0.65 -14.52
N ALA A 99 -6.74 -1.80 -14.43
CA ALA A 99 -5.39 -1.92 -13.90
C ALA A 99 -4.38 -2.33 -15.00
N GLU A 100 -4.53 -1.80 -16.22
CA GLU A 100 -3.49 -1.91 -17.24
C GLU A 100 -3.44 -0.60 -18.06
N ARG A 101 -2.73 0.39 -17.53
CA ARG A 101 -2.03 1.34 -18.39
C ARG A 101 -0.54 1.07 -18.22
N ALA A 102 0.02 0.44 -19.24
CA ALA A 102 1.44 0.28 -19.45
C ALA A 102 2.11 1.68 -19.51
N GLY A 103 2.58 2.15 -18.36
CA GLY A 103 3.47 3.28 -18.21
C GLY A 103 4.30 3.01 -16.96
N ASP A 104 5.60 2.81 -17.14
CA ASP A 104 6.63 2.55 -16.12
C ASP A 104 6.08 2.04 -14.77
N THR A 105 5.98 0.71 -14.62
CA THR A 105 5.66 0.12 -13.32
C THR A 105 6.65 0.61 -12.27
N LEU A 106 6.22 0.70 -11.01
CA LEU A 106 7.09 1.08 -9.89
C LEU A 106 8.42 0.29 -9.93
N GLY A 107 8.35 -1.01 -10.19
CA GLY A 107 9.53 -1.88 -10.35
C GLY A 107 10.44 -1.51 -11.53
N GLY A 108 9.86 -1.10 -12.67
CA GLY A 108 10.59 -0.56 -13.81
C GLY A 108 11.33 0.74 -13.48
N THR A 109 10.68 1.66 -12.76
CA THR A 109 11.32 2.90 -12.32
C THR A 109 12.44 2.63 -11.30
N PHE A 110 12.25 1.73 -10.34
CA PHE A 110 13.29 1.35 -9.38
C PHE A 110 14.52 0.74 -10.06
N THR A 111 14.30 -0.06 -11.12
CA THR A 111 15.42 -0.64 -11.89
C THR A 111 16.24 0.45 -12.57
N LYS A 112 15.59 1.47 -13.17
CA LYS A 112 16.29 2.64 -13.74
C LYS A 112 17.01 3.43 -12.65
N TYR A 113 16.35 3.69 -11.53
CA TYR A 113 16.89 4.45 -10.38
C TYR A 113 18.21 3.87 -9.85
N ARG A 114 18.33 2.54 -9.77
CA ARG A 114 19.55 1.87 -9.29
C ARG A 114 20.78 2.11 -10.16
N ASN A 115 20.61 2.40 -11.45
CA ASN A 115 21.72 2.48 -12.41
C ASN A 115 22.29 3.89 -12.57
N TYR A 116 21.70 4.92 -11.96
CA TYR A 116 22.24 6.29 -11.98
C TYR A 116 23.27 6.50 -10.87
N SER A 117 24.37 7.19 -11.17
CA SER A 117 25.52 7.35 -10.26
C SER A 117 25.64 8.73 -9.60
N ALA A 118 24.87 9.72 -10.06
CA ALA A 118 24.83 11.06 -9.48
C ALA A 118 23.79 11.19 -8.35
N TYR A 119 23.72 12.36 -7.71
CA TYR A 119 22.68 12.66 -6.73
C TYR A 119 21.30 12.46 -7.35
N LYS A 120 20.54 11.57 -6.72
CA LYS A 120 19.24 11.08 -7.19
C LYS A 120 18.30 10.95 -6.02
N ALA A 121 17.02 11.08 -6.29
CA ALA A 121 16.00 10.87 -5.29
C ALA A 121 14.73 10.32 -5.93
N LEU A 122 13.97 9.60 -5.12
CA LEU A 122 12.67 9.06 -5.48
C LEU A 122 11.68 9.40 -4.37
N ALA A 123 10.64 10.13 -4.73
CA ALA A 123 9.51 10.44 -3.89
C ALA A 123 8.28 9.64 -4.33
N LEU A 124 7.52 9.16 -3.34
CA LEU A 124 6.34 8.32 -3.54
C LEU A 124 5.21 8.82 -2.65
N ALA A 125 4.01 8.85 -3.21
CA ALA A 125 2.76 8.79 -2.47
C ALA A 125 2.05 7.49 -2.87
N PHE A 126 1.49 6.77 -1.89
CA PHE A 126 0.72 5.56 -2.10
C PHE A 126 -0.42 5.58 -1.10
N ASP A 127 -1.65 5.60 -1.60
CA ASP A 127 -2.83 5.57 -0.74
C ASP A 127 -3.42 4.16 -0.64
N TYR A 128 -4.37 4.02 0.29
CA TYR A 128 -5.08 2.77 0.52
C TYR A 128 -5.98 2.35 -0.65
N LYS A 129 -6.17 3.24 -1.63
CA LYS A 129 -6.94 2.92 -2.84
C LYS A 129 -6.09 2.21 -3.88
N GLY A 130 -4.79 2.03 -3.62
CA GLY A 130 -3.82 1.55 -4.58
C GLY A 130 -3.42 2.61 -5.61
N ALA A 131 -3.90 3.86 -5.46
CA ALA A 131 -3.46 4.97 -6.29
C ALA A 131 -2.10 5.45 -5.77
N TYR A 132 -1.24 5.82 -6.71
CA TYR A 132 0.12 6.24 -6.39
C TYR A 132 0.59 7.38 -7.29
N ALA A 133 1.46 8.21 -6.72
CA ALA A 133 2.18 9.25 -7.44
C ALA A 133 3.67 9.07 -7.21
N LEU A 134 4.45 9.21 -8.29
CA LEU A 134 5.89 8.95 -8.27
C LEU A 134 6.63 10.14 -8.85
N GLY A 135 7.60 10.67 -8.12
CA GLY A 135 8.58 11.62 -8.62
C GLY A 135 9.98 11.03 -8.51
N TYR A 136 10.77 11.12 -9.57
CA TYR A 136 12.17 10.68 -9.52
C TYR A 136 13.03 11.66 -10.30
N VAL A 137 14.23 11.88 -9.79
CA VAL A 137 15.22 12.77 -10.37
C VAL A 137 16.59 12.11 -10.26
N PHE A 138 17.42 12.34 -11.28
CA PHE A 138 18.82 11.95 -11.35
C PHE A 138 19.65 13.16 -11.78
N ASP A 139 20.98 13.05 -11.67
CA ASP A 139 21.95 14.08 -12.08
C ASP A 139 21.69 15.47 -11.47
N SER A 140 21.24 15.49 -10.20
CA SER A 140 21.12 16.74 -9.46
C SER A 140 22.48 17.23 -8.92
N PRO A 141 22.63 18.55 -8.68
CA PRO A 141 23.91 19.11 -8.21
C PRO A 141 24.30 18.64 -6.81
N ASP A 142 23.30 18.35 -5.96
CA ASP A 142 23.45 17.84 -4.61
C ASP A 142 22.20 17.01 -4.22
N GLN A 143 22.26 16.36 -3.05
CA GLN A 143 21.20 15.46 -2.59
C GLN A 143 19.92 16.20 -2.16
N ASP A 144 20.05 17.40 -1.57
CA ASP A 144 18.91 18.19 -1.12
C ASP A 144 18.10 18.67 -2.33
N ALA A 145 18.78 19.17 -3.36
CA ALA A 145 18.17 19.53 -4.64
C ALA A 145 17.52 18.34 -5.34
N ALA A 146 18.10 17.13 -5.22
CA ALA A 146 17.48 15.92 -5.76
C ALA A 146 16.16 15.61 -5.04
N ASN A 147 16.17 15.67 -3.70
CA ASN A 147 15.02 15.39 -2.85
C ASN A 147 13.87 16.36 -3.11
N ASP A 148 14.16 17.66 -3.12
CA ASP A 148 13.17 18.72 -3.34
C ASP A 148 12.50 18.57 -4.71
N ARG A 149 13.29 18.36 -5.77
CA ARG A 149 12.75 18.17 -7.12
C ARG A 149 11.95 16.88 -7.25
N ALA A 150 12.39 15.78 -6.63
CA ALA A 150 11.63 14.54 -6.65
C ALA A 150 10.26 14.71 -5.95
N LEU A 151 10.22 15.43 -4.82
CA LEU A 151 8.98 15.77 -4.13
C LEU A 151 8.08 16.66 -4.99
N GLU A 152 8.61 17.70 -5.63
CA GLU A 152 7.85 18.58 -6.51
C GLU A 152 7.19 17.82 -7.67
N VAL A 153 7.94 16.94 -8.35
CA VAL A 153 7.40 16.08 -9.41
C VAL A 153 6.33 15.13 -8.89
N CYS A 154 6.54 14.56 -7.70
CA CYS A 154 5.56 13.68 -7.07
C CYS A 154 4.28 14.43 -6.74
N GLU A 155 4.36 15.60 -6.11
CA GLU A 155 3.20 16.41 -5.70
C GLU A 155 2.39 16.90 -6.91
N ALA A 156 3.07 17.28 -8.00
CA ALA A 156 2.40 17.63 -9.25
C ALA A 156 1.53 16.46 -9.78
N ARG A 157 2.09 15.24 -9.78
CA ARG A 157 1.36 14.02 -10.18
C ARG A 157 0.31 13.61 -9.16
N ARG A 158 0.54 13.85 -7.87
CA ARG A 158 -0.41 13.57 -6.79
C ARG A 158 -1.74 14.28 -7.02
N ALA A 159 -1.66 15.57 -7.39
CA ALA A 159 -2.82 16.37 -7.73
C ALA A 159 -3.56 15.85 -8.96
N GLU A 160 -2.83 15.38 -9.98
CA GLU A 160 -3.41 14.81 -11.22
C GLU A 160 -4.16 13.49 -10.95
N PHE A 161 -3.58 12.60 -10.16
CA PHE A 161 -4.11 11.26 -9.89
C PHE A 161 -5.00 11.18 -8.63
N SER A 162 -5.33 12.32 -8.01
CA SER A 162 -6.18 12.39 -6.81
C SER A 162 -5.71 11.49 -5.66
N VAL A 163 -4.39 11.35 -5.51
CA VAL A 163 -3.80 10.50 -4.46
C VAL A 163 -3.87 11.23 -3.11
N GLU A 164 -4.52 10.61 -2.12
CA GLU A 164 -4.88 11.29 -0.87
C GLU A 164 -3.67 11.52 0.07
N THR A 165 -2.72 10.59 0.06
CA THR A 165 -1.54 10.64 0.93
C THR A 165 -0.47 11.60 0.41
N PRO A 166 0.20 12.40 1.26
CA PRO A 166 1.26 13.31 0.81
C PRO A 166 2.46 12.54 0.25
N CYS A 167 3.17 13.15 -0.70
CA CYS A 167 4.43 12.61 -1.20
C CYS A 167 5.52 12.67 -0.14
N ARG A 168 6.37 11.63 -0.12
CA ARG A 168 7.50 11.54 0.80
C ARG A 168 8.71 10.97 0.08
N VAL A 169 9.91 11.36 0.52
CA VAL A 169 11.14 10.80 -0.03
C VAL A 169 11.26 9.36 0.44
N TYR A 170 11.31 8.44 -0.52
CA TYR A 170 11.43 7.02 -0.28
C TYR A 170 12.88 6.54 -0.47
N ALA A 171 13.61 7.14 -1.41
CA ALA A 171 15.03 6.88 -1.60
C ALA A 171 15.83 8.16 -1.86
N GLU A 172 17.06 8.20 -1.33
CA GLU A 172 18.05 9.26 -1.41
C GLU A 172 19.39 8.64 -1.81
N GLY A 173 19.92 8.99 -2.97
CA GLY A 173 21.10 8.32 -3.53
C GLY A 173 20.86 6.81 -3.61
N ASP A 174 21.75 6.01 -3.04
CA ASP A 174 21.62 4.55 -3.00
C ASP A 174 20.91 4.02 -1.76
N ARG A 175 20.32 4.90 -0.94
CA ARG A 175 19.68 4.53 0.33
C ARG A 175 18.16 4.63 0.23
N VAL A 176 17.47 3.59 0.69
CA VAL A 176 16.03 3.67 0.98
C VAL A 176 15.86 4.30 2.36
N VAL A 177 15.11 5.41 2.43
CA VAL A 177 14.92 6.20 3.66
C VAL A 177 13.52 6.08 4.25
N GLY A 178 12.59 5.42 3.54
CA GLY A 178 11.33 4.93 4.11
C GLY A 178 10.30 6.02 4.45
N GLY A 179 10.24 7.12 3.70
CA GLY A 179 9.18 8.11 3.83
C GLY A 179 9.43 9.17 4.92
N ALA A 180 10.68 9.63 5.04
CA ALA A 180 10.96 10.84 5.80
C ALA A 180 10.34 12.06 5.09
N ASP A 181 9.83 13.02 5.87
CA ASP A 181 9.48 14.32 5.31
C ASP A 181 10.74 15.12 4.93
N ALA A 182 10.59 16.22 4.20
CA ALA A 182 11.70 17.10 3.80
C ALA A 182 12.52 17.66 4.99
N SER A 183 12.07 17.44 6.24
CA SER A 183 12.77 17.83 7.47
C SER A 183 13.54 16.68 8.13
N GLY A 184 13.58 15.49 7.51
CA GLY A 184 14.30 14.32 8.02
C GLY A 184 13.64 13.66 9.23
N ARG A 185 12.39 14.01 9.57
CA ARG A 185 11.68 13.37 10.69
C ARG A 185 11.10 12.03 10.26
N ARG A 186 11.58 10.96 10.89
CA ARG A 186 10.99 9.61 10.81
C ARG A 186 9.79 9.54 11.75
N LEU A 187 8.70 8.96 11.27
CA LEU A 187 7.54 8.55 12.08
C LEU A 187 7.63 7.06 12.39
#